data_AF-A0A4R6JMJ2-F1
#
_entry.id   AF-A0A4R6JMJ2-F1
#
_cell.length_a   1.000
_cell.length_b   1.000
_cell.length_c   1.000
_cell.angle_alpha   90.00
_cell.angle_beta   90.00
_cell.angle_gamma   90.00
#
_symmetry.space_group_name_H-M   'P 1'
#
loop_
_entity.id
_entity.type
_entity.pdbx_description
1 polymer ?
#
loop_
_entity_poly.entity_id
_entity_poly.type
_entity_poly.pdbx_seq_one_letter_code
_entity_poly.pdbx_strand_id
1 'polypeptide(L)'
;MTVKAAIDALRHDSELWDNVARVTNRAGQEAGALTLGESELSWAAVPTGLLSTYAEIQQKTAMLLGEATTVYTGLSTALDKVATAYEVSDENAAAQLKGVWDVRE
;
A
#
# COMPACT_ATOMS: atom_id res chain seq x y z
N MET A 1 -9.49 -1.45 -26.18
CA MET A 1 -8.61 -0.77 -25.21
C MET A 1 -7.18 -0.91 -25.71
N THR A 2 -6.40 0.17 -25.73
CA THR A 2 -5.00 0.14 -26.17
C THR A 2 -4.09 -0.33 -25.03
N VAL A 3 -2.92 -0.89 -25.34
CA VAL A 3 -1.90 -1.30 -24.34
C VAL A 3 -1.52 -0.13 -23.43
N LYS A 4 -1.38 1.07 -24.01
CA LYS A 4 -1.15 2.31 -23.28
C LYS A 4 -2.24 2.61 -22.24
N ALA A 5 -3.52 2.47 -22.58
CA ALA A 5 -4.61 2.71 -21.63
C ALA A 5 -4.59 1.71 -20.46
N ALA A 6 -4.15 0.48 -20.70
CA ALA A 6 -3.99 -0.52 -19.64
C ALA A 6 -2.79 -0.22 -18.73
N ILE A 7 -1.67 0.25 -19.29
CA ILE A 7 -0.50 0.71 -18.52
C ILE A 7 -0.85 1.91 -17.64
N ASP A 8 -1.53 2.91 -18.22
CA ASP A 8 -1.95 4.11 -17.49
C ASP A 8 -2.91 3.73 -16.34
N ALA A 9 -3.80 2.76 -16.55
CA ALA A 9 -4.68 2.23 -15.51
C ALA A 9 -3.90 1.50 -14.39
N LEU A 10 -2.90 0.69 -14.73
CA LEU A 10 -2.04 0.01 -13.74
C LEU A 10 -1.25 1.01 -12.88
N ARG A 11 -0.74 2.08 -13.48
CA ARG A 11 -0.06 3.17 -12.76
C ARG A 11 -1.02 3.90 -11.83
N HIS A 12 -2.23 4.20 -12.31
CA HIS A 12 -3.26 4.84 -11.49
C HIS A 12 -3.66 3.97 -10.28
N ASP A 13 -3.89 2.67 -10.50
CA ASP A 13 -4.22 1.74 -9.42
C ASP A 13 -3.06 1.62 -8.42
N SER A 14 -1.81 1.60 -8.91
CA SER A 14 -0.63 1.61 -8.05
C SER A 14 -0.60 2.82 -7.11
N GLU A 15 -0.85 4.02 -7.64
CA GLU A 15 -0.91 5.26 -6.85
C GLU A 15 -2.04 5.23 -5.82
N LEU A 16 -3.19 4.66 -6.20
CA LEU A 16 -4.34 4.51 -5.31
C LEU A 16 -3.99 3.61 -4.12
N TRP A 17 -3.36 2.45 -4.38
CA TRP A 17 -2.92 1.54 -3.31
C TRP A 17 -1.82 2.13 -2.45
N ASP A 18 -0.90 2.92 -3.01
CA ASP A 18 0.09 3.65 -2.21
C ASP A 18 -0.59 4.67 -1.28
N ASN A 19 -1.59 5.40 -1.77
CA ASN A 19 -2.34 6.32 -0.94
C ASN A 19 -3.08 5.62 0.21
N VAL A 20 -3.72 4.48 -0.08
CA VAL A 20 -4.35 3.65 0.96
C VAL A 20 -3.30 3.20 1.99
N ALA A 21 -2.14 2.72 1.54
CA ALA A 21 -1.05 2.31 2.43
C ALA A 21 -0.61 3.44 3.37
N ARG A 22 -0.47 4.68 2.85
CA ARG A 22 -0.12 5.86 3.66
C ARG A 22 -1.18 6.20 4.70
N VAL A 23 -2.46 6.20 4.32
CA VAL A 23 -3.57 6.49 5.24
C VAL A 23 -3.65 5.41 6.33
N THR A 24 -3.53 4.14 5.95
CA THR A 24 -3.51 3.02 6.90
C THR A 24 -2.32 3.10 7.85
N ASN A 25 -1.14 3.47 7.35
CA ASN A 25 0.06 3.62 8.18
C ASN A 25 -0.13 4.73 9.22
N ARG A 26 -0.69 5.86 8.80
CA ARG A 26 -1.01 6.97 9.71
C ARG A 26 -2.02 6.54 10.78
N ALA A 27 -3.07 5.82 10.40
CA ALA A 27 -4.03 5.28 11.36
C ALA A 27 -3.36 4.32 12.36
N GLY A 28 -2.41 3.50 11.92
CA GLY A 28 -1.63 2.62 12.79
C GLY A 28 -0.76 3.38 13.79
N GLN A 29 -0.12 4.46 13.34
CA GLN A 29 0.67 5.37 14.21
C GLN A 29 -0.22 6.07 15.23
N GLU A 30 -1.37 6.59 14.81
CA GLU A 30 -2.34 7.25 15.70
C GLU A 30 -2.90 6.24 16.72
N ALA A 31 -3.24 5.01 16.31
CA ALA A 31 -3.66 3.94 17.21
C ALA A 31 -2.58 3.58 18.24
N GLY A 32 -1.32 3.47 17.82
CA GLY A 32 -0.18 3.21 18.71
C GLY A 32 0.13 4.36 19.67
N ALA A 33 -0.22 5.60 19.30
CA ALA A 33 -0.06 6.78 20.14
C ALA A 33 -1.21 6.99 21.15
N LEU A 34 -2.36 6.33 20.96
CA LEU A 34 -3.47 6.38 21.90
C LEU A 34 -3.15 5.56 23.16
N THR A 35 -2.55 6.19 24.15
CA THR A 35 -2.33 5.58 25.47
C THR A 35 -3.36 6.07 26.46
N LEU A 36 -4.18 5.17 27.00
CA LEU A 36 -5.02 5.44 28.16
C LEU A 36 -4.39 4.79 29.39
N GLY A 37 -4.18 5.59 30.43
CA GLY A 37 -3.70 5.16 31.73
C GLY A 37 -4.84 4.97 32.73
N GLU A 38 -4.46 4.72 33.97
CA GLU A 38 -5.39 4.51 35.09
C GLU A 38 -6.29 5.73 35.34
N SER A 39 -5.76 6.95 35.15
CA SER A 39 -6.53 8.20 35.29
C SER A 39 -7.64 8.33 34.24
N GLU A 40 -7.42 7.82 33.03
CA GLU A 40 -8.38 7.92 31.93
C GLU A 40 -9.42 6.79 31.93
N LEU A 41 -9.07 5.60 32.42
CA LEU A 41 -9.95 4.42 32.44
C LEU A 41 -10.67 4.19 33.78
N SER A 42 -10.38 5.00 34.81
CA SER A 42 -10.79 4.84 36.22
C SER A 42 -9.84 4.00 37.07
N TRP A 43 -9.77 4.31 38.37
CA TRP A 43 -9.01 3.56 39.39
C TRP A 43 -9.40 2.08 39.47
N ALA A 44 -10.63 1.72 39.07
CA ALA A 44 -11.08 0.34 39.03
C ALA A 44 -10.53 -0.45 37.82
N ALA A 45 -9.90 0.21 36.84
CA ALA A 45 -9.43 -0.42 35.61
C ALA A 45 -8.23 -1.36 35.82
N VAL A 46 -7.43 -1.13 36.86
CA VAL A 46 -6.28 -1.97 37.23
C VAL A 46 -6.74 -3.32 37.83
N PRO A 47 -7.55 -3.36 38.91
CA PRO A 47 -7.99 -4.63 39.49
C PRO A 47 -8.96 -5.41 38.60
N THR A 48 -9.65 -4.75 37.67
CA THR A 48 -10.57 -5.42 36.71
C THR A 48 -9.86 -5.94 35.45
N GLY A 49 -8.58 -5.59 35.23
CA GLY A 49 -7.83 -5.96 34.03
C GLY A 49 -8.22 -5.18 32.76
N LEU A 50 -9.06 -4.15 32.87
CA LEU A 50 -9.47 -3.30 31.76
C LEU A 50 -8.27 -2.59 31.11
N LEU A 51 -7.31 -2.12 31.92
CA LEU A 51 -6.10 -1.48 31.41
C LEU A 51 -5.25 -2.43 30.54
N SER A 52 -5.11 -3.69 30.95
CA SER A 52 -4.41 -4.73 30.17
C SER A 52 -5.14 -5.02 28.87
N THR A 53 -6.45 -5.24 28.95
CA THR A 53 -7.29 -5.51 27.78
C THR A 53 -7.23 -4.36 26.77
N TYR A 54 -7.25 -3.11 27.25
CA TYR A 54 -7.10 -1.95 26.39
C TYR A 54 -5.74 -1.95 25.67
N ALA A 55 -4.63 -2.14 26.40
CA ALA A 55 -3.30 -2.17 25.83
C ALA A 55 -3.12 -3.29 24.79
N GLU A 56 -3.69 -4.47 25.05
CA GLU A 56 -3.67 -5.60 24.09
C GLU A 56 -4.44 -5.28 22.81
N ILE A 57 -5.64 -4.69 22.92
CA ILE A 57 -6.45 -4.29 21.76
C ILE A 57 -5.74 -3.19 20.97
N GLN A 58 -5.17 -2.21 21.66
CA GLN A 58 -4.43 -1.11 21.06
C GLN A 58 -3.24 -1.63 20.25
N GLN A 59 -2.41 -2.48 20.86
CA GLN A 59 -1.27 -3.12 20.19
C GLN A 59 -1.71 -3.96 18.99
N LYS A 60 -2.77 -4.77 19.15
CA LYS A 60 -3.30 -5.60 18.06
C LYS A 60 -3.83 -4.75 16.90
N THR A 61 -4.48 -3.64 17.19
CA THR A 61 -4.97 -2.71 16.17
C THR A 61 -3.82 -2.07 15.41
N ALA A 62 -2.79 -1.58 16.11
CA ALA A 62 -1.60 -1.01 15.49
C ALA A 62 -0.85 -2.04 14.63
N MET A 63 -0.74 -3.29 15.13
CA MET A 63 -0.12 -4.40 14.40
C MET A 63 -0.88 -4.72 13.09
N LEU A 64 -2.20 -4.90 13.15
CA LEU A 64 -3.02 -5.21 11.97
C LEU A 64 -2.98 -4.08 10.93
N LEU A 65 -2.93 -2.83 11.36
CA LEU A 65 -2.78 -1.68 10.46
C LEU A 65 -1.40 -1.67 9.80
N GLY A 66 -0.33 -1.99 10.54
CA GLY A 66 1.02 -2.13 9.98
C GLY A 66 1.15 -3.28 8.97
N GLU A 67 0.53 -4.42 9.25
CA GLU A 67 0.44 -5.55 8.31
C GLU A 67 -0.32 -5.16 7.04
N ALA A 68 -1.47 -4.50 7.17
CA ALA A 68 -2.25 -4.03 6.03
C ALA A 68 -1.47 -3.03 5.17
N THR A 69 -0.76 -2.06 5.78
CA THR A 69 0.13 -1.15 5.06
C THR A 69 1.17 -1.92 4.23
N THR A 70 1.81 -2.94 4.80
CA THR A 70 2.81 -3.76 4.09
C THR A 70 2.21 -4.44 2.86
N VAL A 71 0.99 -4.98 2.99
CA VAL A 71 0.26 -5.60 1.87
C VAL A 71 -0.04 -4.58 0.77
N TYR A 72 -0.56 -3.41 1.12
CA TYR A 72 -0.92 -2.37 0.15
C TYR A 72 0.29 -1.79 -0.58
N THR A 73 1.40 -1.53 0.13
CA THR A 73 2.65 -1.11 -0.50
C THR A 73 3.21 -2.19 -1.43
N GLY A 74 3.11 -3.46 -1.03
CA GLY A 74 3.48 -4.59 -1.88
C GLY A 74 2.66 -4.66 -3.17
N LEU A 75 1.35 -4.45 -3.07
CA LEU A 75 0.45 -4.42 -4.22
C LEU A 75 0.74 -3.25 -5.16
N SER A 76 0.91 -2.04 -4.63
CA SER A 76 1.32 -0.86 -5.41
C SER A 76 2.63 -1.13 -6.17
N THR A 77 3.65 -1.64 -5.48
CA THR A 77 4.94 -1.98 -6.11
C THR A 77 4.80 -3.04 -7.20
N ALA A 78 3.93 -4.04 -7.01
CA ALA A 78 3.70 -5.06 -8.02
C ALA A 78 3.03 -4.50 -9.28
N LEU A 79 2.03 -3.63 -9.12
CA LEU A 79 1.34 -2.98 -10.23
C LEU A 79 2.28 -2.07 -11.03
N ASP A 80 3.11 -1.28 -10.36
CA ASP A 80 4.10 -0.43 -11.02
C ASP A 80 5.16 -1.23 -11.79
N LYS A 81 5.62 -2.36 -11.23
CA LYS A 81 6.52 -3.29 -11.92
C LYS A 81 5.89 -3.89 -13.17
N VAL A 82 4.61 -4.28 -13.10
CA VAL A 82 3.89 -4.84 -14.24
C VAL A 82 3.71 -3.77 -15.32
N ALA A 83 3.33 -2.54 -14.96
CA ALA A 83 3.23 -1.41 -15.88
C ALA A 83 4.56 -1.15 -16.61
N THR A 84 5.66 -1.08 -15.85
CA THR A 84 7.01 -0.89 -16.39
C THR A 84 7.42 -2.03 -17.34
N ALA A 85 7.11 -3.28 -17.00
CA ALA A 85 7.41 -4.43 -17.84
C ALA A 85 6.67 -4.36 -19.19
N TYR A 86 5.42 -3.90 -19.19
CA TYR A 86 4.66 -3.70 -20.43
C TYR A 86 5.22 -2.55 -21.27
N GLU A 87 5.60 -1.43 -20.68
CA GLU A 87 6.24 -0.31 -21.40
C GLU A 87 7.53 -0.75 -22.10
N VAL A 88 8.42 -1.42 -21.37
CA VAL A 88 9.68 -1.93 -21.92
C VAL A 88 9.44 -2.94 -23.05
N SER A 89 8.42 -3.80 -22.91
CA SER A 89 8.05 -4.75 -23.95
C SER A 89 7.56 -4.04 -25.23
N ASP A 90 6.76 -3.00 -25.08
CA ASP A 90 6.22 -2.22 -26.22
C ASP A 90 7.33 -1.42 -26.91
N GLU A 91 8.25 -0.81 -26.15
CA GLU A 91 9.43 -0.12 -26.68
C GLU A 91 10.33 -1.06 -27.48
N ASN A 92 10.58 -2.27 -26.96
CA ASN A 92 11.37 -3.28 -27.66
C ASN A 92 10.71 -3.74 -28.95
N ALA A 93 9.38 -3.95 -28.94
CA ALA A 93 8.63 -4.31 -30.13
C ALA A 93 8.66 -3.17 -31.19
N ALA A 94 8.50 -1.92 -30.76
CA ALA A 94 8.60 -0.76 -31.63
C ALA A 94 10.00 -0.61 -32.25
N ALA A 95 11.06 -0.84 -31.48
CA ALA A 95 12.44 -0.81 -31.96
C ALA A 95 12.72 -1.91 -33.01
N GLN A 96 12.20 -3.12 -32.80
CA GLN A 96 12.32 -4.21 -33.77
C GLN A 96 11.57 -3.91 -35.07
N LEU A 97 10.37 -3.32 -34.99
CA LEU A 97 9.58 -2.98 -36.17
C LEU A 97 10.18 -1.84 -36.99
N LYS A 98 10.81 -0.84 -36.34
CA LYS A 98 11.55 0.23 -37.03
C LYS A 98 12.67 -0.31 -37.93
N GLY A 99 13.35 -1.38 -37.52
CA GLY A 99 14.41 -2.01 -38.33
C GLY A 99 13.90 -2.87 -39.49
N VAL A 100 12.64 -3.30 -39.47
CA VAL A 100 12.02 -4.14 -40.52
C VAL A 100 11.31 -3.30 -41.58
N TRP A 101 10.83 -2.10 -41.22
CA TRP A 101 10.06 -1.22 -42.11
C TRP A 101 10.87 -0.06 -42.71
N ASP A 102 12.19 0.00 -42.51
CA ASP A 102 13.02 0.90 -43.32
C ASP A 102 13.23 0.25 -44.71
N VAL A 103 12.37 0.61 -45.66
CA VAL A 103 12.54 0.26 -47.07
C VAL A 103 13.87 0.85 -47.53
N ARG A 104 14.83 -0.02 -47.85
CA ARG A 104 16.09 0.36 -48.51
C ARG A 104 15.78 1.16 -49.77
N GLU A 105 16.18 2.43 -49.80
CA GLU A 105 16.39 3.18 -51.06
C GLU A 105 17.55 2.56 -51.85
#